data_AF-A0A4Y9P229-F1
#
_entry.id   AF-A0A4Y9P229-F1
#
_cell.length_a   1.000
_cell.length_b   1.000
_cell.length_c   1.000
_cell.angle_alpha   90.00
_cell.angle_beta   90.00
_cell.angle_gamma   90.00
#
_symmetry.space_group_name_H-M   'P 1'
#
loop_
_entity.id
_entity.type
_entity.pdbx_description
1 polymer ?
#
loop_
_entity_poly.entity_id
_entity_poly.type
_entity_poly.pdbx_seq_one_letter_code
_entity_poly.pdbx_strand_id
1 'polypeptide(L)' 'MTCSHCSAADQRGRYCVGCGTLLPPSSTPPRRIHVAPRPALDDTQPVLRFRANGRPLVRARQEPASA' A
#
# COMPACT_ATOMS: atom_id res chain seq x y z
N MET A 1 10.06 4.84 21.64
CA MET A 1 9.83 5.90 22.66
C MET A 1 8.94 5.36 23.77
N THR A 2 8.98 5.93 24.97
CA THR A 2 8.10 5.56 26.11
C THR A 2 7.03 6.63 26.31
N CYS A 3 5.83 6.22 26.76
CA CYS A 3 4.75 7.15 27.08
C CYS A 3 4.97 7.78 28.47
N SER A 4 4.88 9.11 28.59
CA SER A 4 5.01 9.82 29.87
C SER A 4 3.81 9.65 30.81
N HIS A 5 2.65 9.20 30.29
CA HIS A 5 1.41 9.07 31.07
C HIS A 5 1.20 7.65 31.63
N CYS A 6 1.49 6.62 30.85
CA CYS A 6 1.25 5.22 31.24
C CYS A 6 2.49 4.33 31.17
N SER A 7 3.67 4.89 30.89
CA SER A 7 4.96 4.19 30.80
C SER A 7 5.10 3.11 29.73
N ALA A 8 4.06 2.86 28.93
CA ALA A 8 4.09 1.88 27.85
C ALA A 8 5.25 2.16 26.87
N ALA A 9 6.03 1.11 26.58
CA ALA A 9 7.24 1.17 25.78
C ALA A 9 6.98 1.00 24.26
N ASP A 10 8.04 1.16 23.47
CA ASP A 10 8.07 1.02 22.00
C ASP A 10 6.93 1.72 21.24
N GLN A 11 6.57 2.92 21.70
CA GLN A 11 5.53 3.72 21.08
C GLN A 11 5.92 4.15 19.66
N ARG A 12 4.98 4.01 18.72
CA ARG A 12 5.11 4.40 17.31
C ARG A 12 3.91 5.23 16.89
N GLY A 13 4.17 6.38 16.27
CA GLY A 13 3.13 7.27 15.77
C GLY A 13 2.81 8.43 16.72
N ARG A 14 1.63 9.03 16.54
CA ARG A 14 1.23 10.30 17.17
C ARG A 14 0.55 10.13 18.52
N TYR A 15 -0.01 8.96 18.81
CA TYR A 15 -0.79 8.67 20.01
C TYR A 15 -0.29 7.40 20.70
N CYS A 16 -0.47 7.33 22.01
CA CYS A 16 -0.05 6.20 22.82
C CYS A 16 -0.98 5.01 22.60
N VAL A 17 -0.43 3.84 22.31
CA VAL A 17 -1.23 2.62 22.14
C VAL A 17 -1.86 2.13 23.45
N GLY A 18 -1.30 2.54 24.60
CA GLY A 18 -1.77 2.10 25.92
C GLY A 18 -2.86 3.01 26.53
N CYS A 19 -2.74 4.34 26.40
CA CYS A 19 -3.66 5.29 27.05
C CYS A 19 -4.30 6.29 26.08
N GLY A 20 -3.99 6.25 24.79
CA GLY A 20 -4.56 7.15 23.77
C GLY A 20 -4.06 8.60 23.80
N THR A 21 -3.25 8.98 24.79
CA THR A 21 -2.72 10.35 24.91
C THR A 21 -1.77 10.68 23.76
N LEU A 22 -1.76 11.94 23.34
CA LEU A 22 -0.83 12.45 22.33
C LEU A 22 0.61 12.26 22.81
N LEU A 23 1.45 11.62 22.00
CA LEU A 23 2.88 11.51 22.29
C LEU A 23 3.62 12.80 21.92
N PRO A 24 4.70 13.12 22.64
CA PRO A 24 5.60 14.18 22.22
C PRO A 24 6.15 13.89 20.81
N PRO A 25 6.35 14.92 19.98
CA PRO A 25 6.86 14.75 18.63
C PRO A 25 8.23 14.06 18.67
N SER A 26 8.43 13.08 17.79
CA SER A 26 9.73 12.40 17.68
C SER A 26 10.80 13.39 17.23
N SER A 27 11.99 13.35 17.85
CA SER A 27 13.15 14.16 17.43
C SER A 27 13.72 13.75 16.07
N THR A 28 13.31 12.60 15.54
CA THR A 28 13.67 12.18 14.19
C THR A 28 13.04 13.10 13.16
N PRO A 29 13.83 13.69 12.25
CA PRO A 29 13.29 14.51 11.18
C PRO A 29 12.34 13.67 10.31
N PRO A 30 11.25 14.27 9.77
CA PRO A 30 10.37 13.57 8.86
C PRO A 30 11.18 13.05 7.68
N ARG A 31 11.01 11.76 7.35
CA ARG A 31 11.65 11.20 6.16
C ARG A 31 11.10 11.94 4.95
N ARG A 32 11.99 12.48 4.12
CA ARG A 32 11.60 13.04 2.83
C ARG A 32 11.09 11.89 1.97
N ILE A 33 9.78 11.88 1.70
CA ILE A 33 9.22 11.00 0.69
C ILE A 33 9.62 11.61 -0.65
N HIS A 34 10.49 10.91 -1.39
CA HIS A 34 10.73 11.26 -2.78
C HIS A 34 9.45 10.95 -3.56
N VAL A 35 8.64 11.99 -3.78
CA VAL A 35 7.56 11.91 -4.75
C VAL A 35 8.23 11.67 -6.10
N ALA A 36 7.82 10.61 -6.80
CA ALA A 36 8.33 10.32 -8.13
C ALA A 36 8.22 11.60 -9.01
N PRO A 37 9.24 11.92 -9.83
CA PRO A 37 9.16 13.03 -10.74
C PRO A 37 7.87 12.96 -11.55
N ARG A 38 7.19 14.09 -11.72
CA ARG A 38 6.02 14.13 -12.62
C ARG A 38 6.50 13.71 -14.01
N PRO A 39 5.77 12.81 -14.69
CA PRO A 39 6.14 12.43 -16.04
C PRO A 39 6.20 13.70 -16.89
N ALA A 40 7.32 13.89 -17.59
CA ALA A 40 7.40 14.92 -18.62
C ALA A 40 6.27 14.66 -19.62
N LEU A 41 5.58 15.72 -20.03
CA LEU A 41 4.59 15.70 -21.10
C LEU A 41 5.33 15.48 -22.42
N ASP A 42 5.88 14.29 -22.58
CA ASP A 42 6.56 13.86 -23.78
C ASP A 42 5.67 12.82 -24.44
N ASP A 43 5.12 13.18 -25.61
CA ASP A 43 4.22 12.35 -26.41
C ASP A 43 4.90 11.09 -26.97
N THR A 44 6.20 10.89 -26.67
CA THR A 44 6.94 9.68 -27.03
C THR A 44 6.77 8.54 -26.03
N GLN A 45 5.91 8.65 -25.01
CA GLN A 45 5.69 7.53 -24.09
C GLN A 45 5.17 6.31 -24.84
N PRO A 46 5.89 5.18 -24.83
CA PRO A 46 5.45 3.97 -25.51
C PRO A 46 4.29 3.39 -24.72
N VAL A 47 3.06 3.64 -25.17
CA VAL A 47 1.91 2.91 -24.67
C VAL A 47 2.13 1.45 -25.07
N LEU A 48 2.49 0.60 -24.10
CA LEU A 48 2.51 -0.85 -24.29
C LEU A 48 1.07 -1.31 -24.58
N ARG A 49 0.72 -1.30 -25.87
CA ARG A 49 -0.54 -1.87 -26.36
C ARG A 49 -0.39 -3.38 -26.35
N PHE A 50 -0.81 -4.00 -25.26
CA PHE A 50 -0.98 -5.45 -25.21
C PHE A 50 -2.02 -5.85 -26.28
N ARG A 51 -1.55 -6.53 -27.34
CA ARG A 51 -2.45 -7.22 -28.27
C ARG A 51 -3.02 -8.43 -27.53
N ALA A 52 -4.17 -8.24 -26.88
CA ALA A 52 -4.91 -9.35 -26.30
C ALA A 52 -5.42 -10.24 -27.44
N ASN A 53 -4.66 -11.28 -27.79
CA ASN A 53 -5.20 -12.38 -28.58
C ASN A 53 -6.21 -13.07 -27.67
N GLY A 54 -7.51 -12.82 -27.92
CA GLY A 54 -8.60 -13.43 -27.17
C GLY A 54 -8.41 -14.94 -27.13
N ARG A 55 -8.24 -15.49 -25.93
CA ARG A 55 -8.31 -16.94 -25.74
C ARG A 55 -9.76 -17.37 -25.97
N PRO A 56 -10.02 -18.42 -26.78
CA PRO A 56 -11.36 -18.97 -26.88
C PRO A 56 -11.80 -19.43 -25.47
N LEU A 57 -12.97 -18.97 -25.03
CA LEU A 57 -13.59 -19.48 -23.81
C LEU A 57 -13.98 -20.94 -24.07
N VAL A 58 -13.21 -21.88 -23.51
CA VAL A 58 -13.55 -23.29 -23.51
C VAL A 58 -14.78 -23.46 -22.62
N ARG A 59 -15.94 -23.68 -23.23
CA ARG A 59 -17.17 -24.03 -22.50
C ARG A 59 -17.06 -25.49 -22.08
N ALA A 60 -16.42 -25.75 -20.94
CA ALA A 60 -16.43 -27.08 -20.33
C ALA A 60 -17.83 -27.32 -19.74
N ARG A 61 -18.69 -27.98 -20.53
CA ARG A 61 -19.92 -28.60 -20.04
C ARG A 61 -19.48 -29.78 -19.16
N GLN A 62 -19.29 -29.55 -17.86
CA GLN A 62 -19.15 -30.63 -16.89
C GLN A 62 -20.55 -31.21 -16.64
N GLU A 63 -20.82 -32.31 -17.34
CA GLU A 63 -21.86 -33.27 -17.00
C GLU A 63 -21.46 -33.94 -15.67
N PRO A 64 -22.28 -33.87 -14.61
CA PRO A 64 -21.96 -34.59 -13.37
C PRO A 64 -22.14 -36.09 -13.64
N ALA A 65 -21.06 -36.85 -13.48
CA ALA A 65 -21.09 -38.29 -13.53
C ALA A 65 -22.07 -38.82 -12.48
N SER A 66 -23.01 -39.66 -12.93
CA SER A 66 -24.02 -40.36 -12.15
C SER A 66 -23.47 -41.10 -10.94
N ALA A 67 -24.33 -41.17 -9.92
CA ALA A 67 -24.24 -41.94 -8.69
C ALA A 67 -24.13 -43.46 -8.89
#